data_AF-A0A1S3IDF2-F1
#
_entry.id   AF-A0A1S3IDF2-F1
#
_cell.length_a   1.000
_cell.length_b   1.000
_cell.length_c   1.000
_cell.angle_alpha   90.00
_cell.angle_beta   90.00
_cell.angle_gamma   90.00
#
_symmetry.space_group_name_H-M   'P 1'
#
loop_
_entity.id
_entity.type
_entity.pdbx_description
1 polymer ?
#
loop_
_entity_poly.entity_id
_entity_poly.type
_entity_poly.pdbx_seq_one_letter_code
_entity_poly.pdbx_strand_id
1 'polypeptide(L)'
;MSRRWPHRRREFTPLTVLIQNVTRFRAIFTPFFKERNRYPDEMAPRAGSIEPPTLPMGIHHKLSANAYCTRDARRLVKPPVVSFTAVTGTKSLPSGLAAEEEMVQESKE
;
A
#
# COMPACT_ATOMS: atom_id res chain seq x y z
N MET A 1 -27.98 31.30 -5.86
CA MET A 1 -29.19 30.73 -5.20
C MET A 1 -29.23 29.23 -5.50
N SER A 2 -28.58 28.39 -4.68
CA SER A 2 -28.58 26.93 -4.91
C SER A 2 -29.83 26.31 -4.30
N ARG A 3 -30.61 25.58 -5.12
CA ARG A 3 -31.77 24.83 -4.66
C ARG A 3 -31.27 23.65 -3.81
N ARG A 4 -31.31 23.80 -2.49
CA ARG A 4 -31.08 22.71 -1.53
C ARG A 4 -32.30 21.79 -1.59
N TRP A 5 -32.21 20.71 -2.37
CA TRP A 5 -33.26 19.69 -2.43
C TRP A 5 -33.45 19.06 -1.04
N PRO A 6 -34.69 18.91 -0.55
CA PRO A 6 -34.93 18.22 0.71
C PRO A 6 -34.52 16.76 0.51
N HIS A 7 -33.47 16.32 1.21
CA HIS A 7 -33.10 14.92 1.24
C HIS A 7 -34.27 14.16 1.87
N ARG A 8 -34.97 13.38 1.04
CA ARG A 8 -36.05 12.49 1.45
C ARG A 8 -35.50 11.63 2.59
N ARG A 9 -35.98 11.84 3.81
CA ARG A 9 -35.44 11.18 5.02
C ARG A 9 -35.43 9.67 4.82
N ARG A 10 -34.32 9.04 5.20
CA ARG A 10 -34.10 7.59 5.19
C ARG A 10 -34.90 6.96 6.31
N GLU A 11 -36.20 6.87 6.15
CA GLU A 11 -37.08 6.29 7.16
C GLU A 11 -37.60 4.96 6.65
N PHE A 12 -36.88 3.89 6.96
CA PHE A 12 -37.50 2.57 7.00
C PHE A 12 -38.42 2.51 8.21
N THR A 13 -39.58 1.87 8.08
CA THR A 13 -40.48 1.75 9.22
C THR A 13 -39.81 0.94 10.33
N PRO A 14 -40.01 1.28 11.61
CA PRO A 14 -39.34 0.58 12.73
C PRO A 14 -39.65 -0.93 12.73
N LEU A 15 -40.83 -1.32 12.24
CA LEU A 15 -41.22 -2.72 12.06
C LEU A 15 -40.36 -3.46 11.02
N THR A 16 -40.03 -2.82 9.89
CA THR A 16 -39.15 -3.45 8.89
C THR A 16 -37.72 -3.60 9.37
N VAL A 17 -37.20 -2.64 10.14
CA VAL A 17 -35.88 -2.73 10.79
C VAL A 17 -35.86 -3.87 11.81
N LEU A 18 -36.92 -4.00 12.62
CA LEU A 18 -37.08 -5.10 13.57
C LEU A 18 -37.04 -6.47 12.88
N ILE A 19 -37.83 -6.65 11.81
CA ILE A 19 -37.88 -7.91 11.04
C ILE A 19 -36.50 -8.23 10.44
N GLN A 20 -35.81 -7.26 9.85
CA GLN A 20 -34.47 -7.47 9.27
C GLN A 20 -33.41 -7.85 10.30
N ASN A 21 -33.47 -7.28 11.50
CA ASN A 21 -32.53 -7.59 12.58
C ASN A 21 -32.78 -9.00 13.16
N VAL A 22 -34.04 -9.41 13.30
CA VAL A 22 -34.44 -10.75 13.79
C VAL A 22 -34.08 -11.84 12.77
N THR A 23 -34.42 -11.64 11.50
CA THR A 23 -34.18 -12.63 10.43
C THR A 23 -32.71 -12.86 10.11
N ARG A 24 -31.84 -11.87 10.36
CA ARG A 24 -30.40 -11.96 10.07
C ARG A 24 -29.55 -12.48 11.22
N PHE A 25 -30.15 -12.93 12.33
CA PHE A 25 -29.43 -13.34 13.55
C PHE A 25 -28.33 -12.34 13.98
N ARG A 26 -28.51 -11.05 13.68
CA ARG A 26 -27.58 -10.00 14.15
C ARG A 26 -27.97 -9.69 15.58
N ALA A 27 -27.46 -10.52 16.49
CA ALA A 27 -27.64 -10.39 17.91
C ALA A 27 -27.13 -9.03 18.39
N ILE A 28 -28.07 -8.14 18.76
CA ILE A 28 -28.07 -7.13 19.84
C ILE A 28 -26.91 -6.12 19.94
N PHE A 29 -25.71 -6.41 19.44
CA PHE A 29 -24.47 -5.67 19.72
C PHE A 29 -23.99 -4.76 18.57
N THR A 30 -24.59 -4.84 17.38
CA THR A 30 -24.35 -3.86 16.30
C THR A 30 -25.64 -3.08 16.03
N PRO A 31 -25.90 -1.95 16.72
CA PRO A 31 -27.13 -1.19 16.53
C PRO A 31 -27.20 -0.47 15.17
N PHE A 32 -26.10 -0.47 14.41
CA PHE A 32 -26.00 0.21 13.14
C PHE A 32 -26.17 -0.77 11.98
N PHE A 33 -27.36 -0.76 11.37
CA PHE A 33 -27.57 -1.39 10.07
C PHE A 33 -26.64 -0.71 9.06
N LYS A 34 -25.59 -1.40 8.64
CA LYS A 34 -24.73 -0.90 7.56
C LYS A 34 -25.48 -1.07 6.24
N GLU A 35 -26.12 -0.01 5.79
CA GLU A 35 -26.83 0.04 4.51
C GLU A 35 -25.85 -0.34 3.38
N ARG A 36 -26.28 -1.22 2.46
CA ARG A 36 -25.47 -1.59 1.30
C ARG A 36 -25.42 -0.46 0.27
N ASN A 37 -26.47 0.35 0.25
CA ASN A 37 -26.57 1.52 -0.61
C ASN A 37 -25.75 2.64 0.00
N ARG A 38 -24.93 3.30 -0.83
CA ARG A 38 -24.18 4.49 -0.43
C ARG A 38 -25.00 5.71 -0.80
N TYR A 39 -25.23 6.58 0.17
CA TYR A 39 -26.01 7.80 0.01
C TYR A 39 -25.09 9.02 -0.13
N PRO A 40 -25.56 10.10 -0.76
CA PRO A 40 -24.71 11.26 -1.07
C PRO A 40 -24.06 11.90 0.16
N ASP A 41 -24.70 11.85 1.34
CA ASP A 41 -24.16 12.45 2.57
C ASP A 41 -22.99 11.65 3.18
N GLU A 42 -22.89 10.36 2.84
CA GLU A 42 -21.84 9.45 3.34
C GLU A 42 -20.74 9.22 2.31
N MET A 43 -20.97 9.65 1.07
CA MET A 43 -20.01 9.53 -0.01
C MET A 43 -19.21 10.83 -0.13
N ALA A 44 -17.94 10.69 -0.51
CA ALA A 44 -17.20 11.85 -1.00
C ALA A 44 -17.94 12.49 -2.19
N PRO A 45 -17.83 13.82 -2.37
CA PRO A 45 -18.38 14.51 -3.53
C PRO A 45 -17.90 13.90 -4.85
N ARG A 46 -18.69 14.08 -5.91
CA ARG A 46 -18.32 13.60 -7.25
C ARG A 46 -17.06 14.31 -7.75
N ALA A 47 -16.30 13.62 -8.60
CA ALA A 47 -15.15 14.19 -9.30
C ALA A 47 -15.58 15.47 -10.05
N GLY A 48 -14.96 16.60 -9.69
CA GLY A 48 -15.32 17.94 -10.18
C GLY A 48 -15.84 18.90 -9.08
N SER A 49 -16.31 18.39 -7.94
CA SER A 49 -16.64 19.21 -6.76
C SER A 49 -15.49 19.33 -5.75
N ILE A 50 -14.39 18.63 -6.01
CA ILE A 50 -13.22 18.56 -5.14
C ILE A 50 -12.13 19.39 -5.79
N GLU A 51 -11.53 20.32 -5.04
CA GLU A 51 -10.38 21.09 -5.50
C GLU A 51 -9.21 20.16 -5.84
N PRO A 52 -8.43 20.45 -6.89
CA PRO A 52 -7.31 19.60 -7.27
C PRO A 52 -6.28 19.53 -6.12
N PRO A 53 -5.88 18.33 -5.67
CA PRO A 53 -4.96 18.20 -4.56
C PRO A 53 -3.54 18.62 -4.96
N THR A 54 -2.86 19.38 -4.09
CA THR A 54 -1.42 19.64 -4.19
C THR A 54 -0.64 18.50 -3.54
N LEU A 55 -0.14 17.57 -4.36
CA LEU A 55 0.62 16.41 -3.88
C LEU A 55 2.00 16.83 -3.36
N PRO A 56 2.46 16.25 -2.23
CA PRO A 56 3.82 16.48 -1.76
C PRO A 56 4.83 15.88 -2.71
N MET A 57 6.03 16.45 -2.68
CA MET A 57 7.12 16.14 -3.58
C MET A 57 7.86 14.88 -3.10
N GLY A 58 8.29 14.01 -4.03
CA GLY A 58 9.07 12.80 -3.71
C GLY A 58 10.48 13.09 -3.15
N ILE A 59 11.08 12.09 -2.50
CA ILE A 59 12.35 12.20 -1.74
C ILE A 59 13.53 12.66 -2.60
N HIS A 60 13.55 12.29 -3.89
CA HIS A 60 14.62 12.62 -4.83
C HIS A 60 14.36 13.88 -5.66
N HIS A 61 13.44 14.75 -5.24
CA HIS A 61 13.28 16.07 -5.83
C HIS A 61 14.20 17.09 -5.14
N LYS A 62 15.51 16.87 -5.31
CA LYS A 62 16.59 17.69 -4.75
C LYS A 62 17.47 18.22 -5.89
N LEU A 63 17.90 19.48 -5.78
CA LEU A 63 18.76 20.15 -6.77
C LEU A 63 20.24 19.79 -6.62
N SER A 64 20.66 19.35 -5.43
CA SER A 64 22.06 18.99 -5.12
C SER A 64 22.14 17.64 -4.41
N ALA A 65 23.33 17.02 -4.42
CA ALA A 65 23.62 15.74 -3.77
C ALA A 65 22.64 14.60 -4.13
N ASN A 66 22.20 14.55 -5.39
CA ASN A 66 21.16 13.63 -5.86
C ASN A 66 21.54 12.99 -7.21
N ALA A 67 22.78 12.52 -7.32
CA ALA A 67 23.25 11.82 -8.50
C ALA A 67 22.51 10.48 -8.67
N TYR A 68 22.07 10.16 -9.89
CA TYR A 68 21.36 8.91 -10.16
C TYR A 68 22.19 7.67 -9.82
N CYS A 69 23.51 7.73 -10.03
CA CYS A 69 24.43 6.61 -9.80
C CYS A 69 24.47 6.13 -8.35
N THR A 70 24.25 7.00 -7.36
CA THR A 70 24.30 6.61 -5.93
C THR A 70 23.02 5.94 -5.44
N ARG A 71 21.91 6.06 -6.18
CA ARG A 71 20.59 5.53 -5.81
C ARG A 71 20.07 4.44 -6.74
N ASP A 72 20.79 4.11 -7.80
CA ASP A 72 20.33 3.16 -8.81
C ASP A 72 20.49 1.70 -8.34
N ALA A 73 19.53 1.25 -7.55
CA ALA A 73 19.48 -0.14 -7.10
C ALA A 73 19.39 -1.14 -8.26
N ARG A 74 18.90 -0.74 -9.45
CA ARG A 74 18.81 -1.65 -10.61
C ARG A 74 20.18 -2.10 -11.10
N ARG A 75 21.21 -1.28 -10.89
CA ARG A 75 22.61 -1.59 -11.25
C ARG A 75 23.40 -2.23 -10.11
N LEU A 76 22.88 -2.17 -8.88
CA LEU A 76 23.46 -2.84 -7.71
C LEU A 76 23.11 -4.34 -7.67
N VAL A 77 22.10 -4.76 -8.43
CA VAL A 77 21.73 -6.18 -8.54
C VAL A 77 22.87 -6.94 -9.20
N LYS A 78 23.54 -7.78 -8.41
CA LYS A 78 24.55 -8.73 -8.89
C LYS A 78 23.87 -9.94 -9.54
N PRO A 79 24.51 -10.61 -10.51
CA PRO A 79 24.04 -11.90 -10.99
C PRO A 79 23.95 -12.90 -9.83
N PRO A 80 23.07 -13.93 -9.93
CA PRO A 80 22.95 -14.93 -8.88
C PRO A 80 24.29 -15.63 -8.66
N VAL A 81 24.68 -15.76 -7.39
CA VAL A 81 25.88 -16.51 -7.02
C VAL A 81 25.57 -17.99 -7.19
N VAL A 82 26.29 -18.64 -8.11
CA VAL A 82 26.21 -20.08 -8.31
C VAL A 82 26.94 -20.74 -7.14
N SER A 83 26.25 -21.60 -6.39
CA SER A 83 26.83 -22.37 -5.28
C SER A 83 27.13 -23.83 -5.65
N PHE A 84 26.48 -24.36 -6.68
CA PHE A 84 26.64 -25.73 -7.17
C PHE A 84 26.26 -25.79 -8.65
N THR A 85 27.09 -26.46 -9.47
CA THR A 85 26.78 -26.75 -10.87
C THR A 85 26.64 -28.25 -11.09
N ALA A 86 25.45 -28.69 -11.55
CA ALA A 86 25.21 -30.10 -11.85
C ALA A 86 26.07 -30.63 -13.02
N VAL A 87 26.52 -29.75 -13.91
CA VAL A 87 27.37 -30.09 -15.07
C VAL A 87 28.78 -30.49 -14.65
N THR A 88 29.32 -29.86 -13.60
CA THR A 88 30.70 -30.10 -13.13
C THR A 88 30.71 -30.92 -11.83
N GLY A 89 29.58 -31.04 -11.15
CA GLY A 89 29.43 -31.78 -9.88
C GLY A 89 30.13 -31.11 -8.70
N THR A 90 30.62 -29.89 -8.85
CA THR A 90 31.43 -29.19 -7.85
C THR A 90 30.62 -28.09 -7.15
N LYS A 91 30.81 -27.99 -5.83
CA LYS A 91 30.38 -26.83 -5.04
C LYS A 91 31.38 -25.71 -5.29
N SER A 92 30.93 -24.56 -5.74
CA SER A 92 31.77 -23.36 -5.89
C SER A 92 31.90 -22.68 -4.53
N LEU A 93 32.86 -23.16 -3.74
CA LEU A 93 33.34 -22.44 -2.56
C LEU A 93 34.34 -21.38 -3.01
N PRO A 94 34.34 -20.18 -2.41
CA PRO A 94 35.42 -19.22 -2.62
C PRO A 94 36.74 -19.87 -2.19
N SER A 95 37.80 -19.74 -3.00
CA SER A 95 39.13 -20.16 -2.57
C SER A 95 39.56 -19.29 -1.38
N GLY A 96 40.25 -19.87 -0.40
CA GLY A 96 40.57 -19.20 0.86
C GLY A 96 41.15 -17.79 0.69
N LEU A 97 42.00 -17.60 -0.33
CA LEU A 97 42.60 -16.30 -0.68
C LEU A 97 41.60 -15.17 -0.98
N ALA A 98 40.43 -15.48 -1.56
CA ALA A 98 39.41 -14.46 -1.88
C ALA A 98 38.52 -14.12 -0.67
N ALA A 99 38.45 -15.01 0.33
CA ALA A 99 37.69 -14.77 1.56
C ALA A 99 38.42 -13.82 2.53
N GLU A 100 39.75 -13.78 2.47
CA GLU A 100 40.56 -12.91 3.34
C GLU A 100 40.49 -11.44 2.89
N GLU A 101 40.34 -11.18 1.58
CA GLU A 101 40.24 -9.81 1.05
C GLU A 101 38.94 -9.10 1.43
N GLU A 102 37.80 -9.81 1.51
CA GLU A 102 36.54 -9.23 1.98
C GLU A 102 36.57 -8.94 3.50
N MET A 103 37.22 -9.80 4.31
CA MET A 103 37.43 -9.52 5.74
C MET A 103 38.40 -8.36 6.02
N VAL A 104 39.42 -8.17 5.16
CA VAL A 104 40.39 -7.07 5.30
C VAL A 104 39.79 -5.72 4.89
N GLN A 105 38.74 -5.70 4.08
CA GLN A 105 38.02 -4.47 3.72
C GLN A 105 37.02 -4.05 4.80
N GLU A 106 36.33 -4.99 5.45
CA GLU A 106 35.37 -4.71 6.53
C GLU A 106 36.05 -4.30 7.86
N SER A 107 37.34 -4.62 8.04
CA SER A 107 38.14 -4.24 9.21
C SER A 107 38.92 -2.92 9.06
N LYS A 108 38.86 -2.28 7.89
CA LYS A 108 39.51 -0.99 7.60
C LYS A 108 38.53 0.20 7.57
N GLU A 109 37.24 -0.04 7.82
CA GLU A 109 36.26 0.99 8.19
C GLU A 109 36.06 1.02 9.71
#